data_AF-A0A7Y3ULM3-F1
#
_entry.id   AF-A0A7Y3ULM3-F1
#
_cell.length_a   1.000
_cell.length_b   1.000
_cell.length_c   1.000
_cell.angle_alpha   90.00
_cell.angle_beta   90.00
_cell.angle_gamma   90.00
#
_symmetry.space_group_name_H-M   'P 1'
#
loop_
_entity.id
_entity.type
_entity.pdbx_description
1 polymer ?
#
loop_
_entity_poly.entity_id
_entity_poly.type
_entity_poly.pdbx_seq_one_letter_code
_entity_poly.pdbx_strand_id
1 'polypeptide(L)'
;MDMRCPFITFSRLGKHGRLGNQLFQIAVVIAHSKKFGISAKFPKWHCKYDNIYYSDFFKNKIDESLQLDLIPHVKVYREPFFHYTEIPKQINTDFYGYFQSDKYFNHCLEEIKKLFEPKEAMIEQISEKYKNLTFSQICSIHIRRGDYIGSVHEICNIDYYRACCTNPISPQKR
;
A
#
# COMPACT_ATOMS: atom_id res chain seq x y z
N MET A 1 -21.73 24.21 -1.06
CA MET A 1 -20.37 23.71 -0.84
C MET A 1 -19.67 23.69 -2.18
N ASP A 2 -18.61 24.48 -2.30
CA ASP A 2 -18.01 24.77 -3.60
C ASP A 2 -17.01 23.67 -3.99
N MET A 3 -17.33 22.88 -5.02
CA MET A 3 -16.44 21.86 -5.63
C MET A 3 -15.30 22.51 -6.46
N ARG A 4 -14.77 23.63 -5.99
CA ARG A 4 -13.88 24.54 -6.76
C ARG A 4 -12.61 23.88 -7.29
N CYS A 5 -12.14 22.79 -6.70
CA CYS A 5 -10.96 22.05 -7.15
C CYS A 5 -11.24 20.54 -7.27
N PRO A 6 -11.06 19.92 -8.45
CA PRO A 6 -11.25 18.50 -8.61
C PRO A 6 -10.24 17.67 -7.79
N PHE A 7 -10.70 16.54 -7.25
CA PHE A 7 -9.85 15.65 -6.45
C PHE A 7 -10.11 14.17 -6.73
N ILE A 8 -9.19 13.32 -6.29
CA ILE A 8 -9.34 11.88 -6.21
C ILE A 8 -8.98 11.41 -4.81
N THR A 9 -9.54 10.28 -4.39
CA THR A 9 -9.38 9.79 -3.02
C THR A 9 -9.49 8.28 -2.91
N PHE A 10 -9.14 7.77 -1.74
CA PHE A 10 -9.53 6.45 -1.26
C PHE A 10 -10.21 6.64 0.11
N SER A 11 -11.51 6.91 0.12
CA SER A 11 -12.27 7.30 1.32
C SER A 11 -12.30 6.23 2.41
N ARG A 12 -12.08 4.97 2.00
CA ARG A 12 -12.03 3.79 2.88
C ARG A 12 -10.63 3.47 3.41
N LEU A 13 -9.67 4.38 3.24
CA LEU A 13 -8.31 4.20 3.76
C LEU A 13 -8.36 3.92 5.26
N GLY A 14 -7.60 2.94 5.73
CA GLY A 14 -7.65 2.48 7.11
C GLY A 14 -8.80 1.53 7.46
N LYS A 15 -9.78 1.36 6.55
CA LYS A 15 -10.99 0.55 6.78
C LYS A 15 -11.17 -0.61 5.80
N HIS A 16 -10.31 -0.74 4.79
CA HIS A 16 -10.35 -1.77 3.75
C HIS A 16 -9.01 -2.53 3.65
N GLY A 17 -8.76 -3.42 4.61
CA GLY A 17 -7.49 -4.14 4.76
C GLY A 17 -6.49 -3.45 5.69
N ARG A 18 -5.37 -4.13 6.00
CA ARG A 18 -4.28 -3.65 6.89
C ARG A 18 -3.16 -2.96 6.09
N LEU A 19 -2.04 -2.66 6.75
CA LEU A 19 -0.91 -1.88 6.21
C LEU A 19 -0.56 -2.19 4.74
N GLY A 20 -0.28 -3.45 4.40
CA GLY A 20 0.11 -3.80 3.03
C GLY A 20 -0.90 -3.34 1.97
N ASN A 21 -2.20 -3.56 2.19
CA ASN A 21 -3.25 -3.09 1.29
C ASN A 21 -3.30 -1.56 1.23
N GLN A 22 -3.17 -0.91 2.37
CA GLN A 22 -3.25 0.55 2.48
C GLN A 22 -2.09 1.25 1.75
N LEU A 23 -0.89 0.64 1.73
CA LEU A 23 0.24 1.15 0.93
C LEU A 23 -0.08 1.15 -0.57
N PHE A 24 -0.64 0.06 -1.10
CA PHE A 24 -1.07 0.00 -2.50
C PHE A 24 -2.20 0.99 -2.82
N GLN A 25 -3.19 1.11 -1.92
CA GLN A 25 -4.31 2.04 -2.06
C GLN A 25 -3.86 3.50 -2.11
N ILE A 26 -2.87 3.88 -1.31
CA ILE A 26 -2.26 5.22 -1.38
C ILE A 26 -1.46 5.35 -2.68
N ALA A 27 -0.62 4.35 -3.00
CA ALA A 27 0.27 4.41 -4.16
C ALA A 27 -0.49 4.60 -5.48
N VAL A 28 -1.59 3.87 -5.69
CA VAL A 28 -2.39 4.00 -6.92
C VAL A 28 -3.03 5.39 -7.05
N VAL A 29 -3.55 5.95 -5.95
CA VAL A 29 -4.19 7.27 -5.97
C VAL A 29 -3.15 8.37 -6.18
N ILE A 30 -2.00 8.30 -5.52
CA ILE A 30 -0.90 9.24 -5.74
C ILE A 30 -0.37 9.15 -7.17
N ALA A 31 -0.16 7.94 -7.68
CA ALA A 31 0.35 7.76 -9.04
C ALA A 31 -0.63 8.27 -10.11
N HIS A 32 -1.93 8.07 -9.91
CA HIS A 32 -2.98 8.61 -10.76
C HIS A 32 -3.05 10.14 -10.69
N SER A 33 -2.90 10.71 -9.48
CA SER A 33 -2.78 12.15 -9.25
C SER A 33 -1.62 12.75 -10.06
N LYS A 34 -0.45 12.11 -10.02
CA LYS A 34 0.73 12.55 -10.78
C LYS A 34 0.54 12.41 -12.28
N LYS A 35 -0.04 11.30 -12.76
CA LYS A 35 -0.26 11.04 -14.19
C LYS A 35 -1.19 12.07 -14.84
N PHE A 36 -2.19 12.57 -14.09
CA PHE A 36 -3.25 13.40 -14.66
C PHE A 36 -3.37 14.82 -14.08
N GLY A 37 -2.49 15.20 -13.14
CA GLY A 37 -2.47 16.55 -12.55
C GLY A 37 -3.69 16.85 -11.67
N ILE A 38 -4.19 15.86 -10.93
CA ILE A 38 -5.40 15.99 -10.09
C ILE A 38 -4.99 15.87 -8.63
N SER A 39 -5.58 16.66 -7.73
CA SER A 39 -5.27 16.59 -6.30
C SER A 39 -5.67 15.23 -5.70
N ALA A 40 -4.74 14.56 -5.01
CA ALA A 40 -5.04 13.39 -4.19
C ALA A 40 -5.28 13.83 -2.74
N LYS A 41 -6.42 13.45 -2.17
CA LYS A 41 -6.78 13.73 -0.77
C LYS A 41 -7.21 12.45 -0.09
N PHE A 42 -6.85 12.27 1.17
CA PHE A 42 -7.13 11.06 1.95
C PHE A 42 -7.81 11.43 3.27
N PRO A 43 -8.60 10.53 3.86
CA PRO A 43 -8.96 10.68 5.26
C PRO A 43 -7.70 10.54 6.13
N LYS A 44 -7.83 10.83 7.43
CA LYS A 44 -6.79 10.45 8.39
C LYS A 44 -6.46 8.98 8.25
N TRP A 45 -5.18 8.66 8.14
CA TRP A 45 -4.67 7.31 7.91
C TRP A 45 -4.64 6.49 9.21
N HIS A 46 -5.81 6.38 9.83
CA HIS A 46 -6.06 5.56 11.01
C HIS A 46 -6.52 4.17 10.58
N CYS A 47 -5.72 3.16 10.91
CA CYS A 47 -6.07 1.77 10.66
C CYS A 47 -7.03 1.26 11.75
N LYS A 48 -8.28 0.96 11.37
CA LYS A 48 -9.29 0.45 12.33
C LYS A 48 -8.93 -0.91 12.93
N TYR A 49 -8.11 -1.69 12.24
CA TYR A 49 -7.78 -3.08 12.63
C TYR A 49 -6.70 -3.13 13.71
N ASP A 50 -5.79 -2.15 13.71
CA ASP A 50 -4.70 -2.03 14.67
C ASP A 50 -4.95 -0.90 15.68
N ASN A 51 -5.95 -0.05 15.41
CA ASN A 51 -6.25 1.18 16.13
C ASN A 51 -5.05 2.14 16.20
N ILE A 52 -4.33 2.29 15.09
CA ILE A 52 -3.08 3.07 15.00
C ILE A 52 -3.14 4.01 13.79
N TYR A 53 -2.58 5.21 13.94
CA TYR A 53 -2.33 6.13 12.83
C TYR A 53 -1.04 5.73 12.10
N TYR A 54 -1.16 5.03 10.97
CA TYR A 54 0.01 4.58 10.23
C TYR A 54 0.81 5.75 9.65
N SER A 55 0.16 6.89 9.38
CA SER A 55 0.85 8.11 8.95
C SER A 55 1.92 8.56 9.93
N ASP A 56 1.86 8.20 11.22
CA ASP A 56 2.85 8.59 12.22
C ASP A 56 4.19 7.89 12.08
N PHE A 57 4.29 6.79 11.33
CA PHE A 57 5.54 6.06 11.13
C PHE A 57 6.32 6.50 9.90
N PHE A 58 5.69 7.27 9.01
CA PHE A 58 6.32 7.73 7.78
C PHE A 58 6.82 9.17 7.92
N LYS A 59 7.99 9.42 7.34
CA LYS A 59 8.65 10.73 7.29
C LYS A 59 7.85 11.73 6.45
N ASN A 60 7.44 11.28 5.27
CA ASN A 60 6.67 12.07 4.33
C ASN A 60 5.17 11.86 4.58
N LYS A 61 4.38 12.92 4.39
CA LYS A 61 2.94 12.91 4.68
C LYS A 61 2.13 12.93 3.40
N ILE A 62 1.06 12.12 3.38
CA ILE A 62 -0.02 12.28 2.41
C ILE A 62 -0.91 13.45 2.81
N ASP A 63 -1.66 13.99 1.86
CA ASP A 63 -2.67 15.01 2.15
C ASP A 63 -3.89 14.37 2.83
N GLU A 64 -3.95 14.44 4.16
CA GLU A 64 -5.05 13.91 4.98
C GLU A 64 -6.20 14.94 5.17
N SER A 65 -6.42 15.85 4.21
CA SER A 65 -7.44 16.93 4.28
C SER A 65 -8.80 16.56 3.65
N LEU A 66 -9.07 15.29 3.38
CA LEU A 66 -10.34 14.88 2.78
C LEU A 66 -11.54 15.31 3.62
N GLN A 67 -12.47 16.03 2.98
CA GLN A 67 -13.78 16.36 3.50
C GLN A 67 -14.74 15.20 3.19
N LEU A 68 -15.09 14.41 4.22
CA LEU A 68 -15.85 13.16 4.05
C LEU A 68 -17.29 13.38 3.57
N ASP A 69 -17.87 14.55 3.84
CA ASP A 69 -19.17 15.00 3.36
C ASP A 69 -19.22 15.17 1.83
N LEU A 70 -18.08 15.28 1.16
CA LEU A 70 -18.01 15.31 -0.31
C LEU A 70 -18.13 13.92 -0.95
N ILE A 71 -17.94 12.84 -0.18
CA ILE A 71 -17.87 11.48 -0.72
C ILE A 71 -19.18 11.00 -1.38
N PRO A 72 -20.38 11.28 -0.85
CA PRO A 72 -21.63 10.93 -1.53
C PRO A 72 -21.81 11.57 -2.91
N HIS A 73 -21.02 12.60 -3.23
CA HIS A 73 -21.12 13.38 -4.47
C HIS A 73 -20.04 13.05 -5.51
N VAL A 74 -19.15 12.10 -5.22
CA VAL A 74 -18.09 11.68 -6.17
C VAL A 74 -18.38 10.32 -6.78
N LYS A 75 -17.85 10.09 -7.98
CA LYS A 75 -17.91 8.78 -8.65
C LYS A 75 -17.13 7.75 -7.84
N VAL A 76 -17.58 6.50 -7.82
CA VAL A 76 -16.75 5.38 -7.34
C VAL A 76 -16.11 4.66 -8.51
N TYR A 77 -14.78 4.50 -8.50
CA TYR A 77 -14.07 3.62 -9.43
C TYR A 77 -13.68 2.33 -8.70
N ARG A 78 -14.29 1.22 -9.11
CA ARG A 78 -14.01 -0.11 -8.53
C ARG A 78 -12.95 -0.81 -9.35
N GLU A 79 -11.95 -1.38 -8.68
CA GLU A 79 -10.97 -2.28 -9.28
C GLU A 79 -11.72 -3.42 -9.99
N PRO A 80 -11.54 -3.58 -11.32
CA PRO A 80 -12.32 -4.55 -12.08
C PRO A 80 -11.80 -5.98 -11.87
N PHE A 81 -10.49 -6.16 -11.68
CA PHE A 81 -9.83 -7.45 -11.57
C PHE A 81 -8.64 -7.39 -10.60
N PHE A 82 -8.21 -8.54 -10.07
CA PHE A 82 -7.01 -8.64 -9.22
C PHE A 82 -5.68 -8.64 -10.00
N HIS A 83 -5.73 -8.52 -11.32
CA HIS A 83 -4.57 -8.27 -12.17
C HIS A 83 -4.57 -6.82 -12.67
N TYR A 84 -3.41 -6.33 -13.09
CA TYR A 84 -3.28 -4.99 -13.62
C TYR A 84 -4.22 -4.74 -14.81
N THR A 85 -4.99 -3.67 -14.73
CA THR A 85 -5.80 -3.13 -15.84
C THR A 85 -5.62 -1.63 -15.87
N GLU A 86 -5.27 -1.03 -17.00
CA GLU A 86 -5.06 0.43 -17.05
C GLU A 86 -6.29 1.19 -16.54
N ILE A 87 -6.03 2.16 -15.66
CA ILE A 87 -7.07 3.02 -15.09
C ILE A 87 -7.25 4.23 -16.02
N PRO A 88 -8.44 4.42 -16.64
CA PRO A 88 -8.70 5.62 -17.44
C PRO A 88 -8.73 6.86 -16.53
N LYS A 89 -8.53 8.06 -17.09
CA LYS A 89 -8.54 9.31 -16.32
C LYS A 89 -9.81 9.42 -15.45
N GLN A 90 -9.61 9.45 -14.14
CA GLN A 90 -10.62 9.68 -13.12
C GLN A 90 -10.49 11.09 -12.55
N ILE A 91 -11.62 11.78 -12.33
CA ILE A 91 -11.75 13.13 -11.76
C ILE A 91 -12.93 13.07 -10.78
N ASN A 92 -12.83 13.70 -9.60
CA ASN A 92 -13.87 13.64 -8.56
C ASN A 92 -14.29 12.19 -8.31
N THR A 93 -13.32 11.37 -7.91
CA THR A 93 -13.48 9.92 -7.85
C THR A 93 -12.90 9.34 -6.55
N ASP A 94 -13.71 8.50 -5.91
CA ASP A 94 -13.33 7.62 -4.82
C ASP A 94 -12.95 6.23 -5.36
N PHE A 95 -11.71 5.82 -5.13
CA PHE A 95 -11.22 4.50 -5.55
C PHE A 95 -11.66 3.41 -4.57
N TYR A 96 -11.94 2.22 -5.10
CA TYR A 96 -12.34 1.05 -4.31
C TYR A 96 -11.70 -0.23 -4.84
N GLY A 97 -10.93 -0.91 -4.01
CA GLY A 97 -10.20 -2.14 -4.37
C GLY A 97 -8.90 -2.26 -3.59
N TYR A 98 -8.02 -3.13 -4.06
CA TYR A 98 -6.69 -3.33 -3.48
C TYR A 98 -5.56 -2.79 -4.36
N PHE A 99 -5.69 -2.85 -5.68
CA PHE A 99 -4.73 -2.28 -6.64
C PHE A 99 -3.29 -2.80 -6.43
N GLN A 100 -3.13 -4.10 -6.20
CA GLN A 100 -1.89 -4.74 -5.73
C GLN A 100 -0.81 -4.96 -6.81
N SER A 101 -0.87 -4.22 -7.91
CA SER A 101 0.13 -4.27 -8.97
C SER A 101 1.01 -3.01 -8.95
N ASP A 102 2.32 -3.21 -8.90
CA ASP A 102 3.32 -2.15 -9.04
C ASP A 102 3.22 -1.38 -10.36
N LYS A 103 2.78 -2.05 -11.44
CA LYS A 103 2.45 -1.44 -12.74
C LYS A 103 1.55 -0.20 -12.66
N TYR A 104 0.74 -0.02 -11.62
CA TYR A 104 -0.07 1.19 -11.43
C TYR A 104 0.74 2.45 -11.11
N PHE A 105 1.92 2.30 -10.50
CA PHE A 105 2.73 3.40 -9.98
C PHE A 105 4.20 3.32 -10.37
N ASN A 106 4.57 2.38 -11.25
CA ASN A 106 5.95 2.18 -11.69
C ASN A 106 6.57 3.44 -12.33
N HIS A 107 5.77 4.28 -13.00
CA HIS A 107 6.23 5.55 -13.60
C HIS A 107 6.64 6.62 -12.57
N CYS A 108 6.28 6.45 -11.29
CA CYS A 108 6.66 7.33 -10.19
C CYS A 108 7.12 6.53 -8.96
N LEU A 109 7.78 5.39 -9.19
CA LEU A 109 8.15 4.45 -8.13
C LEU A 109 9.04 5.08 -7.07
N GLU A 110 10.01 5.92 -7.47
CA GLU A 110 10.95 6.55 -6.54
C GLU A 110 10.23 7.54 -5.61
N GLU A 111 9.20 8.23 -6.08
CA GLU A 111 8.41 9.09 -5.21
C GLU A 111 7.48 8.32 -4.29
N ILE A 112 6.95 7.17 -4.73
CA ILE A 112 6.21 6.27 -3.84
C ILE A 112 7.14 5.70 -2.75
N LYS A 113 8.37 5.30 -3.09
CA LYS A 113 9.37 4.86 -2.11
C LYS A 113 9.70 5.97 -1.12
N LYS A 114 9.95 7.18 -1.60
CA LYS A 114 10.18 8.35 -0.75
C LYS A 114 8.99 8.63 0.15
N LEU A 115 7.76 8.56 -0.37
CA LEU A 115 6.54 8.75 0.42
C LEU A 115 6.47 7.78 1.61
N PHE A 116 6.86 6.52 1.39
CA PHE A 116 6.83 5.48 2.42
C PHE A 116 8.17 5.29 3.17
N GLU A 117 9.05 6.29 3.13
CA GLU A 117 10.26 6.29 3.96
C GLU A 117 9.86 6.35 5.44
N PRO A 118 10.29 5.38 6.27
CA PRO A 118 9.99 5.39 7.70
C PRO A 118 10.75 6.51 8.40
N LYS A 119 10.24 6.96 9.55
CA LYS A 119 10.94 7.95 10.39
C LYS A 119 12.27 7.40 10.91
N GLU A 120 13.24 8.29 11.06
CA GLU A 120 14.60 8.00 11.54
C GLU A 120 14.57 7.25 12.88
N ALA A 121 13.73 7.68 13.83
CA ALA A 121 13.58 7.02 15.13
C ALA A 121 13.17 5.54 15.01
N MET A 122 12.34 5.17 14.03
CA MET A 122 11.98 3.76 13.80
C MET A 122 13.19 2.99 13.26
N ILE A 123 13.92 3.58 12.31
CA ILE A 123 15.13 2.98 11.73
C ILE A 123 16.18 2.73 12.82
N GLU A 124 16.41 3.72 13.68
CA GLU A 124 17.35 3.63 14.82
C GLU A 124 16.93 2.52 15.78
N GLN A 125 15.65 2.47 16.18
CA GLN A 125 15.14 1.43 17.08
C GLN A 125 15.32 0.03 16.52
N ILE A 126 15.03 -0.18 15.23
CA ILE A 126 15.20 -1.47 14.56
C ILE A 126 16.69 -1.81 14.45
N SER A 127 17.53 -0.85 14.05
CA SER A 127 18.97 -1.06 13.88
C SER A 127 19.63 -1.42 15.21
N GLU A 128 19.28 -0.72 16.29
CA GLU A 128 19.80 -1.00 17.64
C GLU A 128 19.32 -2.37 18.14
N LYS A 129 18.03 -2.67 17.99
CA LYS A 129 17.44 -3.97 18.41
C LYS A 129 18.12 -5.16 17.75
N TYR A 130 18.54 -5.00 16.49
CA TYR A 130 19.10 -6.09 15.68
C TYR A 130 20.60 -5.89 15.38
N LYS A 131 21.31 -4.99 16.07
CA LYS A 131 22.70 -4.63 15.77
C LYS A 131 23.69 -5.80 15.80
N ASN A 132 23.38 -6.84 16.58
CA ASN A 132 24.21 -8.03 16.72
C ASN A 132 23.91 -9.12 15.69
N LEU A 133 22.87 -8.94 14.87
CA LEU A 133 22.57 -9.87 13.78
C LEU A 133 23.58 -9.63 12.65
N THR A 134 24.52 -10.55 12.53
CA THR A 134 25.50 -10.57 11.43
C THR A 134 25.13 -11.69 10.47
N PHE A 135 24.99 -11.35 9.20
CA PHE A 135 24.65 -12.33 8.16
C PHE A 135 25.56 -12.10 6.96
N SER A 136 26.20 -13.16 6.48
CA SER A 136 26.97 -13.14 5.23
C SER A 136 26.05 -13.27 4.00
N GLN A 137 24.90 -13.93 4.16
CA GLN A 137 23.84 -14.08 3.17
C GLN A 137 22.49 -14.09 3.89
N ILE A 138 21.51 -13.33 3.38
CA ILE A 138 20.19 -13.18 3.99
C ILE A 138 19.11 -13.57 2.97
N CYS A 139 18.22 -14.45 3.38
CA CYS A 139 16.94 -14.69 2.72
C CYS A 139 15.82 -14.37 3.72
N SER A 140 14.88 -13.50 3.34
CA SER A 140 13.71 -13.18 4.16
C SER A 140 12.52 -14.03 3.70
N ILE A 141 11.88 -14.74 4.64
CA ILE A 141 10.70 -15.55 4.37
C ILE A 141 9.59 -15.11 5.31
N HIS A 142 8.45 -14.73 4.73
CA HIS A 142 7.25 -14.39 5.48
C HIS A 142 6.22 -15.51 5.32
N ILE A 143 5.96 -16.23 6.42
CA ILE A 143 4.97 -17.32 6.45
C ILE A 143 3.66 -16.77 7.04
N ARG A 144 2.70 -16.46 6.18
CA ARG A 144 1.36 -16.03 6.61
C ARG A 144 0.48 -17.24 6.90
N ARG A 145 0.10 -17.43 8.17
CA ARG A 145 -0.82 -18.51 8.60
C ARG A 145 -2.10 -17.99 9.20
N GLY A 146 -2.01 -17.25 10.31
CA GLY A 146 -3.13 -16.81 11.17
C GLY A 146 -4.53 -16.90 10.56
N ASP A 147 -4.99 -15.82 9.94
CA ASP A 147 -6.32 -15.67 9.32
C ASP A 147 -6.55 -16.54 8.07
N TYR A 148 -5.52 -17.23 7.58
CA TYR A 148 -5.56 -18.05 6.36
C TYR A 148 -5.86 -19.52 6.67
N ILE A 149 -5.77 -19.95 7.93
CA ILE A 149 -6.17 -21.28 8.37
C ILE A 149 -7.68 -21.44 8.15
N GLY A 150 -8.06 -22.28 7.19
CA GLY A 150 -9.46 -22.49 6.79
C GLY A 150 -10.01 -21.44 5.82
N SER A 151 -9.15 -20.61 5.22
CA SER A 151 -9.54 -19.65 4.18
C SER A 151 -9.52 -20.27 2.77
N VAL A 152 -9.92 -19.49 1.76
CA VAL A 152 -9.82 -19.86 0.34
C VAL A 152 -8.38 -19.99 -0.17
N HIS A 153 -7.39 -19.60 0.62
CA HIS A 153 -5.98 -19.67 0.25
C HIS A 153 -5.34 -20.93 0.83
N GLU A 154 -4.69 -21.71 -0.03
CA GLU A 154 -3.94 -22.90 0.38
C GLU A 154 -2.74 -22.52 1.26
N ILE A 155 -2.49 -23.32 2.29
CA ILE A 155 -1.34 -23.15 3.17
C ILE A 155 -0.18 -23.98 2.63
N CYS A 156 0.92 -23.31 2.31
CA CYS A 156 2.16 -23.99 1.98
C CYS A 156 2.69 -24.76 3.19
N ASN A 157 3.10 -26.01 2.98
CA ASN A 157 3.72 -26.84 4.01
C ASN A 157 5.17 -26.38 4.28
N ILE A 158 5.78 -26.93 5.33
CA ILE A 158 7.15 -26.57 5.71
C ILE A 158 8.19 -26.93 4.62
N ASP A 159 7.92 -27.97 3.83
CA ASP A 159 8.85 -28.46 2.81
C ASP A 159 8.96 -27.50 1.63
N TYR A 160 7.85 -26.83 1.26
CA TYR A 160 7.88 -25.71 0.30
C TYR A 160 8.86 -24.61 0.75
N TYR A 161 8.78 -24.17 2.00
CA TYR A 161 9.67 -23.12 2.50
C TYR A 161 11.12 -23.57 2.60
N ARG A 162 11.37 -24.83 3.00
CA ARG A 162 12.73 -25.41 3.03
C ARG A 162 13.35 -25.44 1.64
N ALA A 163 12.59 -25.83 0.61
CA ALA A 163 13.06 -25.84 -0.77
C ALA A 163 13.46 -24.45 -1.27
N CYS A 164 12.72 -23.40 -0.89
CA CYS A 164 13.07 -22.01 -1.22
C CYS A 164 14.38 -21.54 -0.55
N CYS A 165 14.72 -22.05 0.64
CA CYS A 165 15.98 -21.75 1.31
C CYS A 165 17.18 -22.45 0.66
N THR A 166 17.00 -23.69 0.21
CA THR A 166 18.10 -24.52 -0.31
C THR A 166 18.37 -24.31 -1.80
N ASN A 167 17.34 -23.92 -2.57
CA ASN A 167 17.44 -23.57 -3.98
C ASN A 167 17.05 -22.09 -4.15
N PRO A 168 17.96 -21.13 -3.88
CA PRO A 168 17.67 -19.73 -4.13
C PRO A 168 17.31 -19.56 -5.60
N ILE A 169 16.08 -19.09 -5.86
CA ILE A 169 15.56 -18.87 -7.20
C ILE A 169 16.51 -17.87 -7.89
N SER A 170 17.28 -18.35 -8.86
CA SER A 170 18.03 -17.48 -9.76
C SER A 170 17.06 -16.47 -10.37
N PRO A 171 17.35 -15.15 -10.37
CA PRO A 171 16.39 -14.14 -10.80
C PRO A 171 15.98 -14.45 -12.24
N GLN A 172 14.75 -14.96 -12.41
CA GLN A 172 14.14 -15.05 -13.72
C GLN A 172 13.92 -13.60 -14.16
N LYS A 173 14.63 -13.18 -15.23
CA LYS A 173 14.35 -11.92 -15.92
C LYS A 173 12.86 -11.91 -16.26
N ARG A 174 12.12 -11.01 -15.60
CA ARG A 174 10.75 -10.65 -16.01
C ARG A 174 10.81 -9.82 -17.28
#